data_AF-A0AAQ3WD40-F1
#
_entry.id   AF-A0AAQ3WD40-F1
#
_cell.length_a   1.000
_cell.length_b   1.000
_cell.length_c   1.000
_cell.angle_alpha   90.00
_cell.angle_beta   90.00
_cell.angle_gamma   90.00
#
_symmetry.space_group_name_H-M   'P 1'
#
loop_
_entity.id
_entity.type
_entity.pdbx_description
1 polymer ?
#
loop_
_entity_poly.entity_id
_entity_poly.type
_entity_poly.pdbx_seq_one_letter_code
_entity_poly.pdbx_strand_id
1 'polypeptide(L)' 'MLFTKSRLQGSSVVVTLPANNGEKPESNKEYVVVYSEDGTITLIPKITDPFSGGAEGEFYEADEWSDLTPEGRELF' A
#
# COMPACT_ATOMS: atom_id res chain seq x y z
N MET A 1 20.88 -10.13 -2.10
CA MET A 1 21.01 -9.02 -3.06
C MET A 1 20.89 -9.59 -4.46
N LEU A 2 20.02 -9.05 -5.30
CA LEU A 2 19.77 -9.55 -6.65
C LEU A 2 20.23 -8.51 -7.67
N PHE A 3 20.75 -8.96 -8.80
CA PHE A 3 21.20 -8.08 -9.88
C PHE A 3 20.34 -8.29 -11.11
N THR A 4 20.03 -7.19 -11.78
CA THR A 4 19.33 -7.19 -13.06
C THR A 4 19.91 -6.09 -13.93
N LYS A 5 19.80 -6.26 -15.25
CA LYS A 5 20.30 -5.28 -16.21
C LYS A 5 19.12 -4.69 -16.96
N SER A 6 19.09 -3.36 -17.04
CA SER A 6 18.10 -2.69 -17.88
C SER A 6 18.33 -3.00 -19.35
N ARG A 7 17.25 -2.92 -20.14
CA ARG A 7 17.30 -3.04 -21.60
C ARG A 7 16.38 -2.01 -22.24
N LEU A 8 16.69 -1.67 -23.48
CA LEU A 8 15.78 -0.86 -24.30
C LEU A 8 14.70 -1.75 -24.92
N GLN A 9 13.46 -1.30 -24.84
CA GLN A 9 12.31 -1.90 -25.52
C GLN A 9 11.51 -0.77 -26.18
N GLY A 10 11.67 -0.65 -27.50
CA GLY A 10 11.20 0.53 -28.23
C GLY A 10 11.94 1.78 -27.76
N SER A 11 11.21 2.82 -27.38
CA SER A 11 11.74 4.06 -26.80
C SER A 11 11.85 4.03 -25.26
N SER A 12 11.53 2.91 -24.62
CA SER A 12 11.47 2.80 -23.16
C SER A 12 12.64 1.99 -22.59
N VAL A 13 13.12 2.40 -21.41
CA VAL A 13 14.04 1.60 -20.59
C VAL A 13 13.21 0.67 -19.70
N VAL A 14 13.49 -0.62 -19.77
CA VAL A 14 12.77 -1.65 -19.00
C VAL A 14 13.76 -2.37 -18.09
N VAL A 15 13.35 -2.57 -16.83
CA VAL A 15 14.08 -3.34 -15.83
C VAL A 15 13.27 -4.58 -15.48
N THR A 16 13.87 -5.75 -15.59
CA THR A 16 13.24 -6.99 -15.13
C THR A 16 13.47 -7.13 -13.63
N LEU A 17 12.39 -7.18 -12.86
CA LEU A 17 12.45 -7.46 -11.44
C LEU A 17 12.61 -8.98 -11.22
N PRO A 18 13.76 -9.44 -10.67
CA PRO A 18 14.00 -10.86 -10.45
C PRO A 18 13.10 -11.40 -9.31
N ALA A 19 12.82 -12.70 -9.33
CA ALA A 19 12.12 -13.36 -8.24
C ALA A 19 13.00 -13.35 -6.98
N ASN A 20 12.42 -12.99 -5.83
CA ASN A 20 13.09 -13.02 -4.54
C ASN A 20 12.50 -14.17 -3.71
N ASN A 21 13.29 -15.20 -3.41
CA ASN A 21 12.86 -16.38 -2.64
C ASN A 21 11.58 -17.07 -3.18
N GLY A 22 11.39 -17.05 -4.50
CA GLY A 22 10.21 -17.63 -5.16
C GLY A 22 9.03 -16.67 -5.31
N GLU A 23 9.05 -15.52 -4.63
CA GLU A 23 8.07 -14.47 -4.81
C GLU A 23 8.41 -13.64 -6.04
N LYS A 24 7.42 -13.47 -6.92
CA LYS A 24 7.52 -12.64 -8.12
C LYS A 24 6.58 -11.44 -7.97
N PRO A 25 6.97 -10.26 -8.48
CA PRO A 25 6.02 -9.16 -8.60
C PRO A 25 4.83 -9.59 -9.46
N GLU A 26 3.64 -9.17 -9.05
CA GLU A 26 2.42 -9.42 -9.80
C GLU A 26 2.50 -8.78 -11.20
N SER A 27 1.99 -9.49 -12.20
CA SER A 27 1.86 -8.99 -13.57
C SER A 27 0.88 -7.81 -13.62
N ASN A 28 1.18 -6.81 -14.44
CA ASN A 28 0.31 -5.63 -14.70
C ASN A 28 -0.03 -4.79 -13.46
N LYS A 29 0.78 -4.86 -12.39
CA LYS A 29 0.61 -3.98 -11.23
C LYS A 29 1.17 -2.59 -11.52
N GLU A 30 0.42 -1.56 -11.15
CA GLU A 30 0.87 -0.17 -11.23
C GLU A 30 1.76 0.18 -10.04
N TYR A 31 2.80 0.98 -10.29
CA TYR A 31 3.70 1.48 -9.26
C TYR A 31 3.84 2.99 -9.36
N VAL A 32 3.92 3.65 -8.21
CA VAL A 32 4.43 5.01 -8.10
C VAL A 32 5.95 4.94 -8.14
N VAL A 33 6.56 5.77 -9.00
CA VAL A 33 8.01 5.83 -9.18
C VAL A 33 8.55 7.08 -8.50
N VAL A 34 9.49 6.90 -7.57
CA VAL A 34 10.16 8.01 -6.87
C VAL A 34 11.65 7.96 -7.19
N TYR A 35 12.18 9.10 -7.65
CA TYR A 35 13.60 9.29 -7.88
C TYR A 35 14.22 10.05 -6.71
N SER A 36 15.24 9.46 -6.09
CA SER A 36 16.00 10.08 -5.01
C SER A 36 17.29 10.71 -5.55
N GLU A 37 17.82 11.70 -4.83
CA GLU A 37 19.03 12.43 -5.25
C GLU A 37 20.28 11.54 -5.33
N ASP A 38 20.33 10.46 -4.56
CA ASP A 38 21.41 9.46 -4.56
C ASP A 38 21.36 8.48 -5.76
N GLY A 39 20.38 8.66 -6.65
CA GLY A 39 20.16 7.78 -7.80
C GLY A 39 19.34 6.52 -7.48
N THR A 40 18.86 6.37 -6.25
CA THR A 40 17.94 5.29 -5.87
C THR A 40 16.58 5.52 -6.52
N ILE A 41 16.05 4.48 -7.18
CA ILE A 41 14.69 4.45 -7.72
C ILE A 41 13.84 3.57 -6.81
N THR A 42 12.79 4.14 -6.23
CA THR A 42 11.83 3.40 -5.40
C THR A 42 10.55 3.15 -6.20
N LEU A 43 10.09 1.90 -6.19
CA LEU A 43 8.82 1.49 -6.79
C LEU A 43 7.85 1.13 -5.66
N ILE A 44 6.76 1.88 -5.55
CA ILE A 44 5.73 1.65 -4.53
C ILE A 44 4.49 1.12 -5.22
N PRO A 45 4.02 -0.10 -4.92
CA PRO A 45 2.82 -0.63 -5.55
C PRO A 45 1.63 0.26 -5.22
N LYS A 46 0.87 0.66 -6.24
CA LYS A 46 -0.34 1.43 -6.04
C LYS A 46 -1.41 0.51 -5.46
N ILE A 47 -1.89 0.84 -4.27
CA ILE A 47 -3.04 0.18 -3.65
C ILE A 47 -4.29 0.97 -4.03
N THR A 48 -5.35 0.26 -4.44
CA THR A 48 -6.63 0.89 -4.80
C THR A 48 -7.43 1.27 -3.56
N ASP A 49 -7.47 0.35 -2.59
CA ASP A 49 -8.18 0.52 -1.33
C ASP A 49 -7.39 -0.19 -0.22
N PRO A 50 -6.89 0.55 0.80
CA PRO A 50 -6.16 -0.05 1.93
C PRO A 50 -7.05 -0.94 2.81
N PHE A 51 -8.38 -0.83 2.71
CA PHE A 51 -9.34 -1.58 3.52
C PHE A 51 -9.98 -2.75 2.77
N SER A 52 -9.60 -3.02 1.51
CA SER A 52 -10.25 -4.04 0.68
C SER A 52 -10.12 -5.47 1.21
N GLY A 53 -9.21 -5.71 2.16
CA GLY A 53 -9.01 -7.00 2.81
C GLY A 53 -9.76 -7.17 4.14
N GLY A 54 -10.38 -6.10 4.66
CA GLY A 54 -11.06 -6.15 5.95
C GLY A 54 -12.55 -6.46 5.81
N ALA A 55 -13.10 -7.10 6.83
CA ALA A 55 -14.54 -7.23 6.99
C ALA A 55 -15.17 -5.87 7.35
N GLU A 56 -16.46 -5.72 7.05
CA GLU A 56 -17.22 -4.53 7.47
C GLU A 56 -17.13 -4.38 9.00
N GLY A 57 -16.68 -3.21 9.46
CA GLY A 57 -16.49 -2.95 10.89
C GLY A 57 -15.13 -3.37 11.47
N GLU A 58 -14.25 -4.07 10.74
CA GLU A 58 -13.00 -4.63 11.29
C GLU A 58 -12.02 -3.56 11.79
N PHE A 59 -11.98 -2.41 11.11
CA PHE A 59 -11.10 -1.30 11.47
C PHE A 59 -11.81 -0.21 12.30
N TYR A 60 -13.05 -0.46 12.71
CA TYR A 60 -13.76 0.42 13.63
C TYR A 60 -13.50 -0.04 15.06
N GLU A 61 -13.18 0.91 15.94
CA GLU A 61 -13.07 0.65 17.36
C GLU A 61 -14.46 0.33 17.94
N ALA A 62 -14.51 -0.54 18.94
CA ALA A 62 -15.74 -0.77 19.69
C ALA A 62 -16.16 0.56 20.33
N ASP A 63 -17.45 0.88 20.28
CA ASP A 63 -17.97 2.07 20.91
C ASP A 63 -17.82 1.97 22.44
N GLU A 64 -16.76 2.58 22.97
CA GLU A 64 -16.46 2.61 24.41
C GLU A 64 -17.53 3.35 25.23
N TRP A 65 -18.46 4.05 24.57
CA TRP A 65 -19.52 4.83 25.20
C TRP A 65 -20.89 4.12 25.12
N SER A 66 -20.94 2.91 24.57
CA SER A 66 -22.18 2.13 24.41
C SER A 66 -22.91 1.85 25.73
N ASP A 67 -22.18 1.78 26.85
CA ASP A 67 -22.71 1.53 28.19
C ASP A 67 -23.02 2.83 28.98
N LEU A 68 -22.75 4.00 28.42
CA LEU A 68 -22.98 5.26 29.12
C LEU A 68 -24.42 5.72 28.94
N THR A 69 -25.19 5.61 30.03
CA THR A 69 -26.49 6.28 30.13
C THR A 69 -26.27 7.79 30.28
N PRO A 70 -27.03 8.65 29.59
CA PRO A 70 -26.98 10.10 29.81
C PRO A 70 -27.39 10.41 31.25
N GLU A 71 -26.41 10.59 32.13
CA GLU A 71 -26.64 11.02 33.51
C GLU A 71 -26.42 12.53 33.59
N GLY A 72 -27.50 13.28 33.42
CA GLY A 72 -27.51 14.72 33.54
C GLY A 72 -28.94 15.24 33.48
N ARG A 73 -29.34 16.03 34.48
CA ARG A 73 -30.58 16.81 34.41
C ARG A 73 -30.22 18.14 33.78
N GLU A 74 -30.78 18.46 32.61
CA GLU A 74 -30.73 19.84 32.12
C GLU A 74 -31.33 20.75 33.18
N LEU A 75 -30.53 21.69 33.68
CA LEU A 75 -31.00 22.74 34.57
C LEU A 75 -31.60 23.82 33.65
N PHE A 76 -32.92 23.83 33.55
CA PHE A 76 -33.70 24.93 32.97
C PHE A 76 -33.78 26.12 33.92
#